data_AF-A0A7C5RC44-F1
#
_entry.id   AF-A0A7C5RC44-F1
#
_cell.length_a   1.000
_cell.length_b   1.000
_cell.length_c   1.000
_cell.angle_alpha   90.00
_cell.angle_beta   90.00
_cell.angle_gamma   90.00
#
_symmetry.space_group_name_H-M   'P 1'
#
loop_
_entity.id
_entity.type
_entity.pdbx_description
1 polymer ?
#
loop_
_entity_poly.entity_id
_entity_poly.type
_entity_poly.pdbx_seq_one_letter_code
_entity_poly.pdbx_strand_id
1 'polypeptide(L)'
;MGVAAAVALQPRSSEVPRLQIRLGEDKCSRCGMIISRLEFAAGLLIQGERRWRVYDDIGCFAYDYNELTSSGKVVADAKVFDYHSKEELDAKTAYYVMADPRNLWTPMSYGVVVVKSRREAEELAGRVGGEVRDFWSLLSRFK
;
A
#
# COMPACT_ATOMS: atom_id res chain seq x y z
N MET A 1 -48.33 5.73 35.72
CA MET A 1 -47.44 4.65 35.29
C MET A 1 -46.91 5.00 33.91
N GLY A 2 -45.68 5.53 33.81
CA GLY A 2 -45.06 5.89 32.54
C GLY A 2 -43.73 5.15 32.45
N VAL A 3 -43.62 4.22 31.50
CA VAL A 3 -42.41 3.42 31.31
C VAL A 3 -41.43 4.25 30.49
N ALA A 4 -40.31 4.63 31.10
CA ALA A 4 -39.20 5.26 30.41
C ALA A 4 -38.55 4.23 29.47
N ALA A 5 -38.57 4.50 28.17
CA ALA A 5 -37.83 3.72 27.18
C ALA A 5 -36.33 4.07 27.30
N ALA A 6 -35.54 3.12 27.78
CA ALA A 6 -34.09 3.21 27.77
C ALA A 6 -33.60 3.16 26.31
N VAL A 7 -33.00 4.25 25.84
CA VAL A 7 -32.29 4.28 24.57
C VAL A 7 -31.03 3.43 24.72
N ALA A 8 -31.02 2.27 24.06
CA ALA A 8 -29.84 1.43 23.98
C ALA A 8 -28.74 2.16 23.20
N LEU A 9 -27.66 2.52 23.89
CA LEU A 9 -26.41 2.98 23.28
C LEU A 9 -25.84 1.82 22.44
N GLN A 10 -25.95 1.93 21.13
CA GLN A 10 -25.28 1.01 20.21
C GLN A 10 -23.76 1.22 20.31
N PRO A 11 -22.94 0.15 20.33
CA PRO A 11 -21.49 0.28 20.29
C PRO A 11 -21.08 0.95 18.96
N ARG A 12 -20.22 1.97 19.04
CA ARG A 12 -19.60 2.57 17.85
C ARG A 12 -18.81 1.47 17.12
N SER A 13 -19.24 1.11 15.93
CA SER A 13 -18.47 0.26 15.02
C SER A 13 -17.05 0.85 14.90
N SER A 14 -16.04 0.07 15.26
CA SER A 14 -14.64 0.41 15.05
C SER A 14 -14.32 0.26 13.56
N GLU A 15 -14.79 1.21 12.76
CA GLU A 15 -14.58 1.22 11.31
C GLU A 15 -13.09 1.47 11.02
N VAL A 16 -12.51 0.62 10.18
CA VAL A 16 -11.12 0.80 9.72
C VAL A 16 -11.04 2.14 8.99
N PRO A 17 -10.16 3.08 9.40
CA PRO A 17 -10.08 4.38 8.74
C PRO A 17 -9.75 4.19 7.26
N ARG A 18 -10.44 4.87 6.36
CA ARG A 18 -10.13 4.86 4.92
C ARG A 18 -8.76 5.53 4.67
N LEU A 19 -7.97 4.97 3.76
CA LEU A 19 -6.74 5.62 3.28
C LEU A 19 -7.08 6.95 2.58
N GLN A 20 -6.34 8.00 2.92
CA GLN A 20 -6.40 9.29 2.24
C GLN A 20 -4.96 9.77 2.01
N ILE A 21 -4.64 10.11 0.76
CA ILE A 21 -3.34 10.67 0.35
C ILE A 21 -3.59 11.98 -0.37
N ARG A 22 -2.97 13.06 0.13
CA ARG A 22 -2.97 14.38 -0.47
C ARG A 22 -1.71 14.56 -1.29
N LEU A 23 -1.84 14.41 -2.61
CA LEU A 23 -0.73 14.59 -3.54
C LEU A 23 -0.14 16.00 -3.43
N GLY A 24 1.19 16.10 -3.44
CA GLY A 24 1.90 17.37 -3.29
C GLY A 24 2.02 17.86 -1.84
N GLU A 25 1.40 17.17 -0.86
CA GLU A 25 1.40 17.57 0.54
C GLU A 25 1.93 16.47 1.46
N ASP A 26 1.37 15.27 1.36
CA ASP A 26 1.75 14.15 2.23
C ASP A 26 3.17 13.68 1.94
N LYS A 27 3.90 13.36 3.00
CA LYS A 27 5.29 12.88 2.92
C LYS A 27 5.36 11.38 3.17
N CYS A 28 6.16 10.69 2.36
CA CYS A 28 6.49 9.29 2.54
C CYS A 28 7.04 9.05 3.95
N SER A 29 6.48 8.06 4.63
CA SER A 29 6.78 7.75 6.03
C SER A 29 8.21 7.22 6.22
N ARG A 30 8.83 6.73 5.14
CA ARG A 30 10.20 6.19 5.14
C ARG A 30 11.24 7.20 4.69
N CYS A 31 11.12 7.75 3.47
CA CYS A 31 12.15 8.61 2.88
C CYS A 31 11.89 10.12 3.08
N GLY A 32 10.70 10.51 3.55
CA GLY A 32 10.33 11.91 3.77
C GLY A 32 10.01 12.74 2.51
N MET A 33 10.13 12.14 1.32
CA MET A 33 9.78 12.78 0.05
C MET A 33 8.28 13.01 -0.08
N ILE A 34 7.90 14.03 -0.86
CA ILE A 34 6.50 14.36 -1.13
C ILE A 34 5.88 13.31 -2.07
N ILE A 35 4.74 12.74 -1.67
CA ILE A 35 3.97 11.83 -2.51
C ILE A 35 3.35 12.66 -3.64
N SER A 36 3.84 12.45 -4.86
CA SER A 36 3.45 13.26 -6.02
C SER A 36 2.62 12.49 -7.04
N ARG A 37 2.59 11.15 -6.96
CA ARG A 37 1.95 10.26 -7.95
C ARG A 37 1.32 9.08 -7.22
N LEU A 38 0.05 8.80 -7.50
CA LEU A 38 -0.69 7.73 -6.83
C LEU A 38 -0.23 6.35 -7.29
N GLU A 39 0.09 6.18 -8.57
CA GLU A 39 0.46 4.89 -9.19
C GLU A 39 1.72 4.22 -8.61
N PHE A 40 2.47 4.92 -7.76
CA PHE A 40 3.63 4.40 -7.01
C PHE A 40 3.40 4.38 -5.50
N ALA A 41 2.32 5.00 -5.04
CA ALA A 41 2.05 5.20 -3.64
C ALA A 41 1.54 3.92 -2.98
N ALA A 42 1.64 3.90 -1.65
CA ALA A 42 1.07 2.84 -0.83
C ALA A 42 0.65 3.38 0.53
N GLY A 43 -0.19 2.61 1.22
CA GLY A 43 -0.64 2.88 2.57
C GLY A 43 -0.49 1.64 3.45
N LEU A 44 -0.04 1.84 4.69
CA LEU A 44 0.04 0.81 5.72
C LEU A 44 -0.64 1.28 7.00
N LEU A 45 -1.61 0.50 7.47
CA LEU A 45 -2.30 0.71 8.73
C LEU A 45 -1.91 -0.37 9.74
N ILE A 46 -1.42 0.05 10.90
CA ILE A 46 -1.09 -0.85 12.00
C ILE A 46 -2.30 -1.00 12.93
N GLN A 47 -2.50 -2.20 13.46
CA GLN A 47 -3.60 -2.49 14.38
C GLN A 47 -3.56 -1.58 15.61
N GLY A 48 -4.71 -0.98 15.93
CA GLY A 48 -4.86 -0.03 17.02
C GLY A 48 -4.49 1.42 16.66
N GLU A 49 -3.87 1.67 15.51
CA GLU A 49 -3.62 3.02 15.03
C GLU A 49 -4.79 3.56 14.20
N ARG A 50 -4.97 4.89 14.23
CA ARG A 50 -6.00 5.58 13.43
C ARG A 50 -5.45 6.26 12.17
N ARG A 51 -4.12 6.35 12.06
CA ARG A 51 -3.45 7.08 10.99
C ARG A 51 -2.71 6.09 10.10
N TRP A 52 -2.89 6.26 8.80
CA TRP A 52 -2.12 5.55 7.78
C TRP A 52 -0.69 6.07 7.74
N ARG A 53 0.26 5.15 7.65
CA ARG A 53 1.57 5.43 7.07
C ARG A 53 1.40 5.41 5.57
N VAL A 54 1.91 6.43 4.89
CA VAL A 54 1.80 6.58 3.44
C VAL A 54 3.20 6.64 2.83
N TYR A 55 3.31 6.17 1.58
CA TYR A 55 4.58 5.97 0.90
C TYR A 55 4.49 6.51 -0.52
N ASP A 56 5.61 7.02 -1.04
CA ASP A 56 5.74 7.52 -2.42
C ASP A 56 6.24 6.45 -3.41
N ASP A 57 6.75 5.33 -2.90
CA ASP A 57 7.28 4.22 -3.68
C ASP A 57 6.99 2.88 -2.97
N ILE A 58 6.69 1.85 -3.76
CA ILE A 58 6.41 0.49 -3.28
C ILE A 58 7.60 -0.12 -2.53
N GLY A 59 8.83 0.19 -2.93
CA GLY A 59 10.01 -0.31 -2.21
C GLY A 59 10.13 0.27 -0.79
N CYS A 60 9.78 1.55 -0.61
CA CYS A 60 9.72 2.15 0.73
C CYS A 60 8.67 1.48 1.62
N PHE A 61 7.49 1.23 1.05
CA PHE A 61 6.42 0.50 1.73
C PHE A 61 6.85 -0.93 2.10
N ALA A 62 7.51 -1.65 1.20
CA ALA A 62 7.92 -3.04 1.41
C ALA A 62 8.94 -3.17 2.57
N TYR A 63 9.93 -2.28 2.63
CA TYR A 63 10.87 -2.25 3.74
C TYR A 63 10.18 -1.96 5.09
N ASP A 64 9.36 -0.92 5.15
CA ASP A 64 8.63 -0.57 6.38
C ASP A 64 7.72 -1.70 6.84
N TYR A 65 7.02 -2.36 5.91
CA TYR A 65 6.18 -3.52 6.23
C TYR A 65 6.99 -4.60 6.94
N ASN A 66 8.16 -4.96 6.41
CA ASN A 66 9.00 -6.01 6.98
C ASN A 66 9.60 -5.60 8.33
N GLU A 67 10.07 -4.36 8.47
CA GLU A 67 10.62 -3.85 9.74
C GLU A 67 9.55 -3.84 10.84
N LEU A 68 8.37 -3.31 10.55
CA LEU A 68 7.29 -3.21 11.53
C LEU A 68 6.79 -4.59 11.95
N THR A 69 6.59 -5.50 11.01
CA THR A 69 6.14 -6.87 11.33
C THR A 69 7.20 -7.68 12.07
N SER A 70 8.48 -7.53 11.70
CA SER A 70 9.59 -8.16 12.42
C SER A 70 9.76 -7.61 13.83
N SER A 71 9.37 -6.36 14.09
CA SER A 71 9.30 -5.77 15.43
C SER A 71 8.07 -6.19 16.24
N GLY A 72 7.24 -7.11 15.72
CA GLY A 72 6.04 -7.62 16.39
C GLY A 72 4.78 -6.77 16.21
N LYS A 73 4.77 -5.76 15.32
CA LYS A 73 3.54 -5.03 15.00
C LYS A 73 2.65 -5.82 14.07
N VAL A 74 1.34 -5.70 14.27
CA VAL A 74 0.33 -6.34 13.43
C VAL A 74 -0.21 -5.34 12.42
N VAL A 75 -0.18 -5.70 11.14
CA VAL A 75 -0.76 -4.91 10.05
C VAL A 75 -2.27 -5.14 10.01
N ALA A 76 -3.05 -4.08 10.23
CA ALA A 76 -4.51 -4.11 10.11
C ALA A 76 -4.96 -4.05 8.66
N ASP A 77 -4.33 -3.21 7.85
CA ASP A 77 -4.64 -3.07 6.42
C ASP A 77 -3.42 -2.56 5.65
N ALA A 78 -3.36 -2.89 4.36
CA ALA A 78 -2.32 -2.45 3.44
C ALA A 78 -2.93 -2.22 2.06
N LYS A 79 -2.72 -1.02 1.52
CA LYS A 79 -3.27 -0.58 0.23
C LYS A 79 -2.16 -0.10 -0.69
N VAL A 80 -2.38 -0.31 -1.97
CA VAL A 80 -1.50 0.10 -3.07
C VAL A 80 -2.37 0.62 -4.20
N PHE A 81 -1.79 1.23 -5.23
CA PHE A 81 -2.57 1.75 -6.35
C PHE A 81 -2.14 1.11 -7.66
N ASP A 82 -3.13 0.81 -8.51
CA ASP A 82 -2.89 0.30 -9.85
C ASP A 82 -2.06 1.28 -10.68
N TYR A 83 -1.05 0.77 -11.38
CA TYR A 83 -0.08 1.56 -12.13
C TYR A 83 -0.71 2.33 -13.29
N HIS A 84 -1.81 1.82 -13.84
CA HIS A 84 -2.49 2.40 -14.99
C HIS A 84 -3.69 3.23 -14.58
N SER A 85 -4.63 2.62 -13.85
CA SER A 85 -5.91 3.26 -13.49
C SER A 85 -5.82 4.15 -12.25
N LYS A 86 -4.79 3.99 -11.41
CA LYS A 86 -4.68 4.60 -10.08
C LYS A 86 -5.80 4.18 -9.12
N GLU A 87 -6.45 3.06 -9.41
CA GLU A 87 -7.43 2.45 -8.52
C GLU A 87 -6.75 1.94 -7.25
N GLU A 88 -7.35 2.15 -6.09
CA GLU A 88 -6.87 1.57 -4.83
C GLU A 88 -7.11 0.06 -4.82
N LEU A 89 -6.07 -0.70 -4.52
CA LEU A 89 -6.06 -2.17 -4.47
C LEU A 89 -5.65 -2.65 -3.07
N ASP A 90 -6.09 -3.85 -2.71
CA ASP A 90 -5.54 -4.56 -1.57
C ASP A 90 -4.12 -5.05 -1.88
N ALA A 91 -3.15 -4.67 -1.04
CA ALA A 91 -1.75 -4.96 -1.29
C ALA A 91 -1.44 -6.47 -1.35
N LYS A 92 -2.20 -7.29 -0.61
CA LYS A 92 -1.95 -8.74 -0.49
C LYS A 92 -2.48 -9.53 -1.68
N THR A 93 -3.43 -8.97 -2.44
CA THR A 93 -4.05 -9.65 -3.58
C THR A 93 -3.65 -9.06 -4.94
N ALA A 94 -3.02 -7.89 -4.95
CA ALA A 94 -2.49 -7.27 -6.16
C ALA A 94 -1.26 -8.01 -6.72
N TYR A 95 -0.92 -7.70 -7.98
CA TYR A 95 0.26 -8.22 -8.67
C TYR A 95 1.33 -7.14 -8.80
N TYR A 96 2.58 -7.53 -8.67
CA TYR A 96 3.72 -6.62 -8.70
C TYR A 96 4.61 -6.94 -9.88
N VAL A 97 5.10 -5.91 -10.56
CA VAL A 97 6.13 -6.05 -11.59
C VAL A 97 7.39 -5.36 -11.09
N MET A 98 8.47 -6.13 -11.02
CA MET A 98 9.79 -5.65 -10.63
C MET A 98 10.74 -5.74 -11.81
N ALA A 99 11.45 -4.67 -12.13
CA ALA A 99 12.41 -4.63 -13.22
C ALA A 99 13.60 -3.72 -12.88
N ASP A 100 14.61 -3.71 -13.74
CA ASP A 100 15.70 -2.74 -13.66
C ASP A 100 15.11 -1.30 -13.71
N PRO A 101 15.49 -0.41 -12.77
CA PRO A 101 14.97 0.96 -12.71
C PRO A 101 15.23 1.79 -13.98
N ARG A 102 16.19 1.38 -14.81
CA ARG A 102 16.44 2.00 -16.13
C ARG A 102 15.30 1.72 -17.12
N ASN A 103 14.61 0.59 -16.96
CA ASN A 103 13.49 0.17 -17.82
C ASN A 103 12.13 0.42 -17.16
N LEU A 104 12.09 0.52 -15.83
CA LEU A 104 10.89 0.80 -15.05
C LEU A 104 11.21 1.83 -13.96
N TRP A 105 11.10 3.11 -14.31
CA TRP A 105 11.37 4.19 -13.37
C TRP A 105 10.29 4.29 -12.29
N THR A 106 10.72 4.46 -11.04
CA THR A 106 9.86 4.78 -9.88
C THR A 106 10.52 5.88 -9.03
N PRO A 107 9.78 6.60 -8.16
CA PRO A 107 10.30 7.77 -7.43
C PRO A 107 11.60 7.51 -6.65
N MET A 108 11.73 6.33 -6.05
CA MET A 108 12.92 5.92 -5.30
C MET A 108 13.78 4.91 -6.05
N SER A 109 13.53 4.73 -7.36
CA SER A 109 14.29 3.84 -8.25
C SER A 109 14.38 2.40 -7.76
N TYR A 110 13.36 1.91 -7.07
CA TYR A 110 13.26 0.48 -6.73
C TYR A 110 12.75 -0.37 -7.90
N GLY A 111 12.14 0.27 -8.91
CA GLY A 111 11.71 -0.42 -10.12
C GLY A 111 10.54 -1.38 -9.88
N VAL A 112 9.61 -1.01 -8.99
CA VAL A 112 8.43 -1.81 -8.64
C VAL A 112 7.15 -1.02 -8.87
N VAL A 113 6.22 -1.61 -9.62
CA VAL A 113 4.86 -1.08 -9.79
C VAL A 113 3.82 -2.16 -9.53
N VAL A 114 2.57 -1.75 -9.32
CA VAL A 114 1.46 -2.65 -8.98
C VAL A 114 0.42 -2.64 -10.09
N VAL A 115 -0.14 -3.80 -10.42
CA VAL A 115 -1.27 -3.91 -11.36
C VAL A 115 -2.33 -4.85 -10.80
N LYS A 116 -3.58 -4.59 -11.19
CA LYS A 116 -4.76 -5.32 -10.68
C LYS A 116 -4.89 -6.76 -11.15
N SER A 117 -4.27 -7.12 -12.28
CA SER A 117 -4.43 -8.45 -12.87
C SER A 117 -3.11 -9.10 -13.26
N ARG A 118 -3.08 -10.43 -13.16
CA ARG A 118 -1.93 -11.23 -13.57
C ARG A 118 -1.55 -11.03 -15.04
N ARG A 119 -2.54 -10.94 -15.93
CA ARG A 119 -2.31 -10.72 -17.36
C ARG A 119 -1.58 -9.41 -17.61
N GLU A 120 -2.05 -8.31 -17.00
CA GLU A 120 -1.37 -7.01 -17.10
C GLU A 120 0.05 -7.07 -16.54
N ALA A 121 0.27 -7.83 -15.45
CA ALA A 121 1.60 -8.00 -14.87
C ALA A 121 2.54 -8.72 -15.84
N GLU A 122 2.09 -9.82 -16.45
CA GLU A 122 2.85 -10.60 -17.43
C GLU A 122 3.18 -9.77 -18.70
N GLU A 123 2.20 -9.02 -19.21
CA GLU A 123 2.39 -8.11 -20.35
C GLU A 123 3.38 -6.98 -20.05
N LEU A 124 3.27 -6.36 -18.87
CA LEU A 124 4.19 -5.30 -18.46
C LEU A 124 5.60 -5.86 -18.23
N ALA A 125 5.73 -6.97 -17.51
CA ALA A 125 7.01 -7.63 -17.26
C ALA A 125 7.73 -7.98 -18.58
N GLY A 126 7.01 -8.52 -19.57
CA GLY A 126 7.55 -8.81 -20.89
C GLY A 126 8.06 -7.56 -21.62
N ARG A 127 7.40 -6.40 -21.46
CA ARG A 127 7.82 -5.14 -22.08
C ARG A 127 9.04 -4.50 -21.44
N VAL A 128 9.15 -4.56 -20.10
CA VAL A 128 10.24 -3.89 -19.36
C VAL A 128 11.41 -4.82 -19.03
N GLY A 129 11.33 -6.10 -19.42
CA GLY A 129 12.30 -7.12 -19.04
C GLY A 129 12.30 -7.40 -17.54
N GLY A 130 11.12 -7.41 -16.93
CA GLY A 130 10.92 -7.58 -15.49
C GLY A 130 10.37 -8.95 -15.11
N GLU A 131 10.03 -9.08 -13.83
CA GLU A 131 9.46 -10.29 -13.23
C GLU A 131 8.15 -9.97 -12.52
N VAL A 132 7.17 -10.86 -12.66
CA VAL A 132 5.92 -10.80 -11.89
C VAL A 132 6.15 -11.38 -10.50
N ARG A 133 5.65 -10.69 -9.49
CA ARG A 133 5.70 -11.08 -8.07
C ARG A 133 4.30 -10.99 -7.47
N ASP A 134 4.03 -11.87 -6.51
CA ASP A 134 2.96 -11.65 -5.54
C ASP A 134 3.48 -10.81 -4.36
N PHE A 135 2.59 -10.48 -3.44
CA PHE A 135 2.94 -9.66 -2.27
C PHE A 135 4.08 -10.26 -1.43
N TRP A 136 4.02 -11.55 -1.12
CA TRP A 136 4.98 -12.18 -0.20
C TRP A 136 6.36 -12.36 -0.85
N SER A 137 6.39 -12.72 -2.13
CA SER A 137 7.62 -12.81 -2.91
C SER A 137 8.25 -11.44 -3.13
N LEU A 138 7.45 -10.38 -3.33
CA LEU A 138 7.95 -9.01 -3.33
C LEU A 138 8.66 -8.68 -2.02
N LEU A 139 7.99 -8.86 -0.88
CA LEU A 139 8.54 -8.52 0.44
C LEU A 139 9.86 -9.25 0.72
N SER A 140 10.02 -10.48 0.22
CA SER A 140 11.27 -11.24 0.39
C SER A 140 12.51 -10.54 -0.18
N ARG A 141 12.33 -9.58 -1.10
CA ARG A 141 13.40 -8.81 -1.75
C ARG A 141 13.87 -7.60 -0.93
N PHE A 142 13.06 -7.12 0.01
CA PHE A 142 13.26 -5.88 0.78
C PHE A 142 13.45 -6.18 2.27
N LYS A 143 14.67 -6.54 2.69
CA LYS A 143 14.99 -6.86 4.09
C LYS A 143 15.94 -5.84 4.70
#